data_AF-A0A7C7ECU1-F1
#
_entry.id   AF-A0A7C7ECU1-F1
#
_cell.length_a   1.000
_cell.length_b   1.000
_cell.length_c   1.000
_cell.angle_alpha   90.00
_cell.angle_beta   90.00
_cell.angle_gamma   90.00
#
_symmetry.space_group_name_H-M   'P 1'
#
loop_
_entity.id
_entity.type
_entity.pdbx_description
1 polymer ?
#
loop_
_entity_poly.entity_id
_entity_poly.type
_entity_poly.pdbx_seq_one_letter_code
_entity_poly.pdbx_strand_id
1 'polypeptide(L)'
;MKIIGVYIKIPHRCLGKNFCNSGEFPLAKNTGAFIDKLENLILYGPVGTGKSHMATAIGVAACSRGKKVKFYRTAALVNLLGEAKANGELQRFMKQLSKTDLLICDEWGYVPFEKDGSQLLFQVISECYEKRSVIITTNLEFSKWNGIFYDEKLTSAIIDRLVHHSHLLIFQGQSYRLTHSTMKSQ
;
A
#
# COMPACT_ATOMS: atom_id res chain seq x y z
N MET A 1 4.98 27.15 -16.06
CA MET A 1 4.67 26.66 -14.69
C MET A 1 5.95 26.07 -14.11
N LYS A 2 6.64 26.80 -13.22
CA LYS A 2 7.91 26.36 -12.61
C LYS A 2 7.59 25.40 -11.46
N ILE A 3 8.11 24.18 -11.52
CA ILE A 3 8.00 23.16 -10.47
C ILE A 3 9.15 23.42 -9.49
N ILE A 4 8.84 23.98 -8.32
CA ILE A 4 9.77 24.15 -7.20
C ILE A 4 9.09 23.58 -5.96
N GLY A 5 9.69 22.54 -5.36
CA GLY A 5 9.36 22.04 -4.03
C GLY A 5 8.00 21.35 -3.91
N VAL A 6 7.96 20.02 -4.01
CA VAL A 6 6.77 19.22 -3.68
C VAL A 6 6.59 19.20 -2.15
N TYR A 7 6.09 20.30 -1.60
CA TYR A 7 5.39 20.29 -0.32
C TYR A 7 3.96 19.84 -0.60
N ILE A 8 3.66 18.57 -0.33
CA ILE A 8 2.28 18.11 -0.27
C ILE A 8 1.69 18.71 1.00
N LYS A 9 0.89 19.77 0.84
CA LYS A 9 0.07 20.33 1.91
C LYS A 9 -1.02 19.30 2.22
N ILE A 10 -0.74 18.37 3.13
CA ILE A 10 -1.73 17.42 3.63
C ILE A 10 -2.82 18.26 4.29
N PRO A 11 -4.08 18.24 3.82
CA PRO A 11 -5.15 19.01 4.45
C PRO A 11 -5.27 18.58 5.91
N HIS A 12 -5.28 19.52 6.86
CA HIS A 12 -5.46 19.24 8.30
C HIS A 12 -6.70 18.38 8.60
N ARG A 13 -7.66 18.27 7.67
CA ARG A 13 -8.84 17.40 7.79
C ARG A 13 -8.59 15.92 7.53
N CYS A 14 -7.51 15.53 6.85
CA CYS A 14 -7.18 14.14 6.55
C CYS A 14 -6.46 13.43 7.71
N LEU A 15 -5.96 14.20 8.67
CA LEU A 15 -5.25 13.74 9.85
C LEU A 15 -6.24 13.83 11.03
N GLY A 16 -6.77 12.68 11.49
CA GLY A 16 -7.75 12.65 12.59
C GLY A 16 -7.21 13.31 13.87
N LYS A 17 -8.09 13.81 14.74
CA LYS A 17 -7.72 14.50 16.00
C LYS A 17 -6.87 13.68 16.99
N ASN A 18 -6.68 12.37 16.74
CA ASN A 18 -5.81 11.49 17.51
C ASN A 18 -4.33 11.51 17.04
N PHE A 19 -3.97 12.40 16.12
CA PHE A 19 -2.60 12.59 15.63
C PHE A 19 -1.57 13.07 16.68
N CYS A 20 -1.98 13.30 17.94
CA CYS A 20 -1.17 14.00 18.92
C CYS A 20 -0.59 13.13 20.07
N ASN A 21 -0.96 11.85 20.23
CA ASN A 21 -0.60 11.09 21.44
C ASN A 21 0.55 10.09 21.28
N SER A 22 1.10 9.91 20.09
CA SER A 22 2.35 9.16 19.87
C SER A 22 3.17 9.88 18.81
N GLY A 23 4.10 10.73 19.27
CA GLY A 23 5.21 11.36 18.55
C GLY A 23 5.12 11.42 17.02
N GLU A 24 4.98 12.63 16.49
CA GLU A 24 5.27 13.08 15.12
C GLU A 24 5.75 11.98 14.15
N PHE A 25 4.86 11.54 13.26
CA PHE A 25 5.30 10.81 12.09
C PHE A 25 6.11 11.75 11.18
N PRO A 26 7.39 11.51 10.88
CA PRO A 26 8.26 12.45 10.17
C PRO A 26 7.99 12.49 8.66
N LEU A 27 6.72 12.55 8.25
CA LEU A 27 6.32 12.75 6.84
C LEU A 27 6.71 14.14 6.32
N ALA A 28 6.82 15.15 7.19
CA ALA A 28 7.02 16.54 6.79
C ALA A 28 8.46 16.93 6.44
N LYS A 29 9.48 16.16 6.88
CA LYS A 29 10.90 16.49 6.63
C LYS A 29 11.64 15.47 5.77
N ASN A 30 11.18 14.22 5.67
CA ASN A 30 11.90 13.21 4.90
C ASN A 30 10.96 12.11 4.35
N THR A 31 10.10 12.48 3.39
CA THR A 31 9.15 11.55 2.75
C THR A 31 9.91 10.34 2.17
N GLY A 32 9.59 9.15 2.67
CA GLY A 32 10.23 7.89 2.25
C GLY A 32 11.40 7.41 3.11
N ALA A 33 11.74 8.06 4.24
CA ALA A 33 12.80 7.59 5.14
C ALA A 33 12.57 6.17 5.70
N PHE A 34 11.30 5.76 5.84
CA PHE A 34 10.91 4.41 6.25
C PHE A 34 11.40 3.33 5.24
N ILE A 35 11.60 3.71 3.97
CA ILE A 35 12.12 2.81 2.92
C ILE A 35 13.57 2.44 3.21
N ASP A 36 14.37 3.39 3.70
CA ASP A 36 15.77 3.15 4.05
C ASP A 36 15.91 2.25 5.30
N LYS A 37 14.85 2.17 6.11
CA LYS A 37 14.76 1.30 7.30
C LYS A 37 14.07 -0.04 7.03
N LEU A 38 13.65 -0.30 5.79
CA LEU A 38 12.89 -1.50 5.40
C LEU A 38 11.57 -1.67 6.19
N GLU A 39 10.96 -0.56 6.58
CA GLU A 39 9.66 -0.53 7.25
C GLU A 39 8.54 -0.53 6.19
N ASN A 40 7.34 -0.95 6.59
CA ASN A 40 6.14 -0.96 5.78
C ASN A 40 5.22 0.20 6.17
N LEU A 41 4.26 0.51 5.29
CA LEU A 41 3.26 1.55 5.55
C LEU A 41 1.87 1.06 5.15
N ILE A 42 0.97 0.97 6.12
CA ILE A 42 -0.40 0.51 5.94
C ILE A 42 -1.31 1.73 6.03
N LEU A 43 -1.95 2.07 4.91
CA LEU A 43 -2.93 3.14 4.81
C LEU A 43 -4.32 2.51 4.94
N TYR A 44 -4.98 2.73 6.07
CA TYR A 44 -6.28 2.16 6.38
C TYR A 44 -7.37 3.22 6.46
N GLY A 45 -8.58 2.94 5.96
CA GLY A 45 -9.75 3.79 6.18
C GLY A 45 -10.80 3.74 5.06
N PRO A 46 -11.90 4.50 5.18
CA PRO A 46 -13.01 4.47 4.23
C PRO A 46 -12.62 4.83 2.78
N VAL A 47 -13.47 4.49 1.81
CA VAL A 47 -13.23 4.82 0.41
C VAL A 47 -13.22 6.35 0.17
N GLY A 48 -12.35 6.81 -0.72
CA GLY A 48 -12.30 8.22 -1.13
C GLY A 48 -11.66 9.16 -0.12
N THR A 49 -11.01 8.67 0.94
CA THR A 49 -10.34 9.50 1.96
C THR A 49 -8.90 9.90 1.60
N GLY A 50 -8.36 9.46 0.45
CA GLY A 50 -7.04 9.88 -0.04
C GLY A 50 -5.90 8.88 0.15
N LYS A 51 -6.18 7.63 0.56
CA LYS A 51 -5.16 6.57 0.73
C LYS A 51 -4.30 6.34 -0.51
N SER A 52 -4.92 6.04 -1.66
CA SER A 52 -4.21 5.81 -2.92
C SER A 52 -3.43 7.04 -3.37
N HIS A 53 -4.01 8.25 -3.17
CA HIS A 53 -3.31 9.51 -3.46
C HIS A 53 -2.03 9.66 -2.63
N MET A 54 -2.09 9.38 -1.32
CA MET A 54 -0.92 9.39 -0.44
C MET A 54 0.12 8.34 -0.86
N ALA A 55 -0.30 7.10 -1.12
CA ALA A 55 0.60 6.04 -1.58
C ALA A 55 1.33 6.43 -2.87
N THR A 56 0.59 6.95 -3.86
CA THR A 56 1.17 7.45 -5.12
C THR A 56 2.14 8.58 -4.88
N ALA A 57 1.79 9.55 -4.03
CA ALA A 57 2.64 10.70 -3.77
C ALA A 57 3.95 10.30 -3.06
N ILE A 58 3.89 9.36 -2.11
CA ILE A 58 5.09 8.76 -1.49
C ILE A 58 5.91 8.01 -2.55
N GLY A 59 5.28 7.23 -3.42
CA GLY A 59 5.95 6.53 -4.51
C GLY A 59 6.69 7.47 -5.46
N VAL A 60 6.06 8.57 -5.87
CA VAL A 60 6.68 9.61 -6.71
C VAL A 60 7.86 10.26 -5.98
N ALA A 61 7.71 10.60 -4.70
CA ALA A 61 8.80 11.14 -3.89
C ALA A 61 9.98 10.15 -3.78
N ALA A 62 9.70 8.86 -3.59
CA ALA A 62 10.74 7.82 -3.56
C ALA A 62 11.47 7.68 -4.91
N CYS A 63 10.74 7.70 -6.04
CA CYS A 63 11.34 7.74 -7.38
C CYS A 63 12.28 8.94 -7.56
N SER A 64 11.88 10.13 -7.09
CA SER A 64 12.73 11.34 -7.17
C SER A 64 14.02 11.22 -6.36
N ARG A 65 14.07 10.30 -5.39
CA ARG A 65 15.26 9.96 -4.59
C ARG A 65 16.04 8.77 -5.17
N GLY A 66 15.75 8.34 -6.39
CA GLY A 66 16.42 7.24 -7.08
C GLY A 66 15.98 5.84 -6.65
N LYS A 67 14.92 5.70 -5.84
CA LYS A 67 14.38 4.40 -5.45
C LYS A 67 13.56 3.79 -6.58
N LYS A 68 13.67 2.47 -6.77
CA LYS A 68 12.89 1.69 -7.73
C LYS A 68 11.54 1.34 -7.10
N VAL A 69 10.49 1.96 -7.60
CA VAL A 69 9.13 1.76 -7.10
C VAL A 69 8.30 0.96 -8.11
N LYS A 70 7.49 0.03 -7.63
CA LYS A 70 6.42 -0.59 -8.41
C LYS A 70 5.08 -0.36 -7.74
N PHE A 71 4.08 -0.01 -8.53
CA PHE A 71 2.71 0.21 -8.08
C PHE A 71 1.79 -0.76 -8.81
N TYR A 72 0.96 -1.47 -8.05
CA TYR A 72 -0.08 -2.33 -8.57
C TYR A 72 -1.36 -2.16 -7.76
N ARG A 73 -2.50 -2.28 -8.44
CA ARG A 73 -3.70 -2.75 -7.74
C ARG A 73 -3.46 -4.20 -7.35
N THR A 74 -3.79 -4.55 -6.11
CA THR A 74 -3.46 -5.87 -5.55
C THR A 74 -4.05 -7.01 -6.39
N ALA A 75 -5.31 -6.88 -6.82
CA ALA A 75 -5.94 -7.87 -7.70
C ALA A 75 -5.23 -8.01 -9.07
N ALA A 76 -4.77 -6.90 -9.65
CA ALA A 76 -4.03 -6.94 -10.91
C ALA A 76 -2.66 -7.62 -10.75
N LEU A 77 -1.98 -7.39 -9.62
CA LEU A 77 -0.73 -8.09 -9.30
C LEU A 77 -0.96 -9.61 -9.19
N VAL A 78 -2.01 -10.03 -8.49
CA VAL A 78 -2.38 -11.46 -8.36
C VAL A 78 -2.63 -12.09 -9.74
N ASN A 79 -3.36 -11.41 -10.62
CA ASN A 79 -3.61 -11.90 -11.98
C ASN A 79 -2.31 -12.03 -12.78
N LEU A 80 -1.43 -11.01 -12.75
CA LEU A 80 -0.12 -11.06 -13.41
C LEU A 80 0.76 -12.21 -12.90
N LEU A 81 0.71 -12.50 -11.59
CA LEU A 81 1.42 -13.65 -11.01
C LEU A 81 0.84 -14.97 -11.51
N GLY A 82 -0.49 -15.07 -11.59
CA GLY A 82 -1.18 -16.24 -12.13
C GLY A 82 -0.81 -16.50 -13.59
N GLU A 83 -0.84 -15.46 -14.43
CA GLU A 83 -0.42 -15.53 -15.84
C GLU A 83 1.06 -15.93 -15.95
N ALA A 84 1.94 -15.31 -15.17
CA ALA A 84 3.36 -15.64 -15.16
C ALA A 84 3.60 -17.11 -14.71
N LYS A 85 2.83 -17.62 -13.76
CA LYS A 85 2.88 -19.03 -13.35
C LYS A 85 2.44 -19.95 -14.49
N ALA A 86 1.32 -19.66 -15.14
CA ALA A 86 0.80 -20.45 -16.25
C ALA A 86 1.78 -20.51 -17.44
N ASN A 87 2.50 -19.41 -17.69
CA ASN A 87 3.46 -19.29 -18.78
C ASN A 87 4.89 -19.77 -18.42
N GLY A 88 5.11 -20.29 -17.20
CA GLY A 88 6.45 -20.70 -16.74
C GLY A 88 7.42 -19.53 -16.49
N GLU A 89 6.94 -18.30 -16.43
CA GLU A 89 7.73 -17.08 -16.24
C GLU A 89 7.72 -16.54 -14.80
N LEU A 90 7.06 -17.24 -13.85
CA LEU A 90 6.91 -16.76 -12.47
C LEU A 90 8.24 -16.37 -11.82
N GLN A 91 9.29 -17.18 -11.97
CA GLN A 91 10.60 -16.88 -11.41
C GLN A 91 11.21 -15.59 -11.98
N ARG A 92 11.01 -15.34 -13.28
CA ARG A 92 11.45 -14.12 -13.94
C ARG A 92 10.70 -12.91 -13.39
N PHE A 93 9.39 -13.02 -13.20
CA PHE A 93 8.56 -11.96 -12.64
C PHE A 93 8.91 -11.67 -11.18
N MET A 94 9.07 -12.69 -10.35
CA MET A 94 9.55 -12.56 -8.96
C MET A 94 10.92 -11.89 -8.89
N LYS A 95 11.83 -12.22 -9.80
CA LYS A 95 13.15 -11.56 -9.92
C LYS A 95 13.06 -10.10 -10.36
N GLN A 96 12.00 -9.69 -11.07
CA GLN A 96 11.76 -8.28 -11.36
C GLN A 96 11.24 -7.53 -10.13
N LEU A 97 10.30 -8.12 -9.40
CA LEU A 97 9.81 -7.56 -8.13
C LEU A 97 10.94 -7.46 -7.10
N SER A 98 11.85 -8.42 -7.04
CA SER A 98 12.98 -8.39 -6.10
C SER A 98 13.98 -7.26 -6.38
N LYS A 99 13.90 -6.57 -7.52
CA LYS A 99 14.74 -5.41 -7.83
C LYS A 99 14.16 -4.08 -7.35
N THR A 100 12.95 -4.07 -6.78
CA THR A 100 12.33 -2.86 -6.26
C THR A 100 12.83 -2.56 -4.84
N ASP A 101 12.85 -1.28 -4.50
CA ASP A 101 13.05 -0.80 -3.13
C ASP A 101 11.71 -0.64 -2.40
N LEU A 102 10.65 -0.33 -3.16
CA LEU A 102 9.29 -0.13 -2.65
C LEU A 102 8.26 -0.80 -3.57
N LEU A 103 7.43 -1.65 -2.99
CA LEU A 103 6.23 -2.21 -3.62
C LEU A 103 4.98 -1.53 -3.05
N ILE A 104 4.11 -1.02 -3.93
CA ILE A 104 2.83 -0.42 -3.54
C ILE A 104 1.70 -1.33 -4.02
N CYS A 105 0.93 -1.83 -3.06
CA CYS A 105 -0.25 -2.67 -3.27
C CYS A 105 -1.51 -1.88 -2.90
N ASP A 106 -2.15 -1.30 -3.91
CA ASP A 106 -3.37 -0.51 -3.76
C ASP A 106 -4.61 -1.42 -3.74
N GLU A 107 -5.69 -0.96 -3.11
CA GLU A 107 -6.99 -1.64 -3.04
C GLU A 107 -6.91 -3.07 -2.48
N TRP A 108 -6.09 -3.26 -1.45
CA TRP A 108 -5.90 -4.56 -0.81
C TRP A 108 -7.18 -5.06 -0.17
N GLY A 109 -7.58 -6.27 -0.57
CA GLY A 109 -8.76 -6.94 -0.03
C GLY A 109 -10.08 -6.51 -0.62
N TYR A 110 -10.10 -5.78 -1.73
CA TYR A 110 -11.34 -5.37 -2.36
C TYR A 110 -12.12 -6.54 -2.99
N VAL A 111 -11.41 -7.58 -3.46
CA VAL A 111 -11.98 -8.79 -4.07
C VAL A 111 -11.31 -10.02 -3.43
N PRO A 112 -12.05 -11.09 -3.10
CA PRO A 112 -11.46 -12.36 -2.68
C PRO A 112 -10.52 -12.93 -3.75
N PHE A 113 -9.38 -13.48 -3.35
CA PHE A 113 -8.40 -14.07 -4.27
C PHE A 113 -8.50 -15.57 -4.26
N GLU A 114 -8.57 -16.22 -5.43
CA GLU A 114 -8.45 -17.68 -5.55
C GLU A 114 -7.25 -18.23 -4.76
N LYS A 115 -7.33 -19.50 -4.34
CA LYS A 115 -6.31 -20.14 -3.49
C LYS A 115 -4.89 -19.99 -4.07
N ASP A 116 -4.73 -20.23 -5.36
CA ASP A 116 -3.44 -20.09 -6.06
C ASP A 116 -2.96 -18.63 -6.05
N GLY A 117 -3.85 -17.67 -6.28
CA GLY A 117 -3.53 -16.25 -6.22
C GLY A 117 -3.11 -15.79 -4.81
N SER A 118 -3.78 -16.30 -3.78
CA SER A 118 -3.44 -16.07 -2.37
C SER A 118 -2.03 -16.57 -2.04
N GLN A 119 -1.66 -17.76 -2.52
CA GLN A 119 -0.32 -18.33 -2.33
C GLN A 119 0.77 -17.54 -3.07
N LEU A 120 0.47 -17.08 -4.29
CA LEU A 120 1.39 -16.25 -5.07
C LEU A 120 1.63 -14.89 -4.40
N LEU A 121 0.57 -14.26 -3.89
CA LEU A 121 0.69 -13.01 -3.15
C LEU A 121 1.47 -13.21 -1.83
N PHE A 122 1.23 -14.32 -1.12
CA PHE A 122 2.03 -14.69 0.05
C PHE A 122 3.52 -14.81 -0.29
N GLN A 123 3.87 -15.42 -1.42
CA GLN A 123 5.25 -15.52 -1.87
C GLN A 123 5.88 -14.15 -2.09
N VAL A 124 5.15 -13.20 -2.70
CA VAL A 124 5.60 -11.82 -2.92
C VAL A 124 5.85 -11.11 -1.59
N ILE A 125 4.91 -11.18 -0.65
CA ILE A 125 5.06 -10.54 0.67
C ILE A 125 6.23 -11.16 1.44
N SER A 126 6.39 -12.48 1.37
CA SER A 126 7.49 -13.18 2.02
C SER A 126 8.86 -12.79 1.45
N GLU A 127 8.95 -12.54 0.15
CA GLU A 127 10.19 -12.02 -0.46
C GLU A 127 10.46 -10.54 -0.13
N CYS A 128 9.44 -9.77 0.23
CA CYS A 128 9.62 -8.38 0.65
C CYS A 128 10.06 -8.28 2.12
N TYR A 129 9.61 -9.18 2.98
CA TYR A 129 9.89 -9.16 4.42
C TYR A 129 11.39 -8.97 4.73
N GLU A 130 11.69 -7.95 5.55
CA GLU A 130 13.05 -7.53 5.96
C GLU A 130 14.03 -7.22 4.82
N LYS A 131 13.54 -7.11 3.58
CA LYS A 131 14.37 -6.84 2.40
C LYS A 131 13.91 -5.61 1.62
N ARG A 132 12.60 -5.30 1.67
CA ARG A 132 11.94 -4.25 0.87
C ARG A 132 10.74 -3.70 1.63
N SER A 133 10.47 -2.42 1.41
CA SER A 133 9.28 -1.79 1.97
C SER A 133 8.04 -2.06 1.13
N VAL A 134 6.91 -2.22 1.81
CA VAL A 134 5.59 -2.36 1.19
C VAL A 134 4.67 -1.24 1.67
N ILE A 135 4.02 -0.56 0.73
CA ILE A 135 2.84 0.26 1.03
C ILE A 135 1.59 -0.55 0.70
N ILE A 136 0.65 -0.62 1.63
CA ILE A 136 -0.68 -1.19 1.40
C ILE A 136 -1.73 -0.11 1.57
N THR A 137 -2.72 -0.07 0.68
CA THR A 137 -3.95 0.67 0.93
C THR A 137 -5.11 -0.30 1.10
N THR A 138 -5.92 -0.11 2.14
CA THR A 138 -7.08 -0.96 2.38
C THR A 138 -8.20 -0.20 3.08
N ASN A 139 -9.44 -0.63 2.84
CA ASN A 139 -10.62 -0.24 3.61
C ASN A 139 -11.11 -1.37 4.53
N LEU A 140 -10.36 -2.47 4.64
CA LEU A 140 -10.66 -3.61 5.49
C LEU A 140 -9.73 -3.66 6.70
N GLU A 141 -10.32 -3.94 7.85
CA GLU A 141 -9.58 -4.26 9.08
C GLU A 141 -8.88 -5.61 8.92
N PHE A 142 -7.75 -5.82 9.61
CA PHE A 142 -6.98 -7.06 9.53
C PHE A 142 -7.80 -8.31 9.86
N SER A 143 -8.75 -8.21 10.80
CA SER A 143 -9.67 -9.30 11.15
C SER A 143 -10.51 -9.80 9.96
N LYS A 144 -10.74 -8.95 8.96
CA LYS A 144 -11.51 -9.30 7.75
C LYS A 144 -10.65 -9.90 6.65
N TRP A 145 -9.33 -9.95 6.83
CA TRP A 145 -8.44 -10.46 5.78
C TRP A 145 -8.56 -11.97 5.56
N ASN A 146 -9.03 -12.71 6.56
CA ASN A 146 -9.36 -14.14 6.41
C ASN A 146 -10.43 -14.38 5.33
N GLY A 147 -11.28 -13.39 5.04
CA GLY A 147 -12.26 -13.48 3.94
C GLY A 147 -11.66 -13.25 2.55
N ILE A 148 -10.45 -12.68 2.48
CA ILE A 148 -9.72 -12.42 1.23
C ILE A 148 -8.85 -13.62 0.87
N PHE A 149 -8.17 -14.17 1.89
CA PHE A 149 -7.23 -15.27 1.80
C PHE A 149 -7.92 -16.53 2.34
N TYR A 150 -8.22 -17.51 1.49
CA TYR A 150 -8.95 -18.74 1.81
C TYR A 150 -8.32 -19.64 2.92
N ASP A 151 -7.24 -19.21 3.57
CA ASP A 151 -6.51 -19.94 4.60
C ASP A 151 -6.12 -18.98 5.74
N GLU A 152 -6.62 -19.25 6.94
CA GLU A 152 -6.37 -18.48 8.16
C GLU A 152 -4.89 -18.48 8.56
N LYS A 153 -4.18 -19.60 8.37
CA LYS A 153 -2.74 -19.68 8.67
C LYS A 153 -1.95 -18.82 7.71
N LEU A 154 -2.27 -18.87 6.42
CA LEU A 154 -1.64 -18.03 5.40
C LEU A 154 -1.91 -16.55 5.67
N THR A 155 -3.14 -16.19 6.02
CA THR A 155 -3.52 -14.82 6.37
C THR A 155 -2.72 -14.31 7.56
N SER A 156 -2.68 -15.08 8.63
CA SER A 156 -1.93 -14.75 9.85
C SER A 156 -0.45 -14.55 9.55
N ALA A 157 0.13 -15.42 8.72
CA ALA A 157 1.51 -15.33 8.28
C ALA A 157 1.81 -14.09 7.43
N ILE A 158 0.86 -13.62 6.61
CA ILE A 158 0.96 -12.36 5.86
C ILE A 158 0.91 -11.17 6.80
N ILE A 159 -0.08 -11.14 7.70
CA ILE A 159 -0.28 -10.03 8.65
C ILE A 159 0.96 -9.88 9.52
N ASP A 160 1.46 -10.97 10.09
CA ASP A 160 2.66 -10.99 10.93
C ASP A 160 3.86 -10.30 10.25
N ARG A 161 4.19 -10.73 9.03
CA ARG A 161 5.29 -10.16 8.23
C ARG A 161 5.07 -8.70 7.86
N LEU A 162 3.84 -8.33 7.51
CA LEU A 162 3.54 -6.96 7.11
C LEU A 162 3.59 -6.01 8.30
N VAL A 163 3.10 -6.43 9.47
CA VAL A 163 2.89 -5.57 10.63
C VAL A 163 4.16 -5.41 11.47
N HIS A 164 5.03 -6.44 11.54
CA HIS A 164 6.21 -6.47 12.42
C HIS A 164 7.07 -5.19 12.35
N HIS A 165 7.36 -4.71 11.13
CA HIS A 165 8.01 -3.42 10.92
C HIS A 165 7.10 -2.54 10.08
N SER A 166 6.06 -1.97 10.70
CA SER A 166 5.11 -1.15 9.95
C SER A 166 4.61 0.07 10.69
N HIS A 167 4.14 1.00 9.89
CA HIS A 167 3.43 2.17 10.32
C HIS A 167 1.99 2.10 9.84
N LEU A 168 1.02 2.28 10.74
CA LEU A 168 -0.40 2.31 10.40
C LEU A 168 -0.90 3.76 10.37
N LEU A 169 -1.31 4.23 9.19
CA LEU A 169 -1.98 5.53 9.03
C LEU A 169 -3.47 5.33 8.82
N ILE A 170 -4.25 5.87 9.76
CA ILE A 170 -5.72 5.78 9.75
C ILE A 170 -6.30 7.06 9.11
N PHE A 171 -6.97 6.87 7.98
CA PHE A 171 -7.69 7.91 7.25
C PHE A 171 -9.13 7.94 7.72
N GLN A 172 -9.61 9.14 8.04
CA GLN A 172 -10.98 9.39 8.48
C GLN A 172 -11.61 10.50 7.63
N GLY A 173 -12.93 10.66 7.74
CA GLY A 173 -13.67 11.75 7.12
C GLY A 173 -14.45 11.35 5.86
N GLN A 174 -15.10 12.35 5.26
CA GLN A 174 -15.94 12.16 4.09
C GLN A 174 -15.10 11.88 2.83
N SER A 175 -15.70 11.15 1.88
CA SER A 175 -15.09 10.89 0.58
C SER A 175 -14.82 12.21 -0.16
N TYR A 176 -13.55 12.48 -0.47
CA TYR A 176 -13.13 13.59 -1.32
C TYR A 176 -13.84 13.54 -2.68
N ARG A 177 -14.02 12.32 -3.22
CA ARG A 177 -14.71 12.08 -4.49
C ARG A 177 -16.18 12.50 -4.46
N LEU A 178 -16.88 12.29 -3.34
CA LEU A 178 -18.29 12.69 -3.18
C LEU A 178 -18.44 14.17 -2.87
N THR A 179 -17.47 14.77 -2.19
CA THR A 179 -17.53 16.20 -1.84
C THR A 179 -17.23 17.09 -3.05
N HIS A 180 -16.45 16.61 -4.02
CA HIS A 180 -16.06 17.30 -5.25
C HIS A 180 -16.69 16.65 -6.49
N SER A 181 -17.76 15.87 -6.35
CA SER A 181 -18.49 15.34 -7.50
C SER A 181 -19.25 16.45 -8.21
N THR A 182 -19.18 16.46 -9.54
CA THR A 182 -19.99 17.34 -10.42
C THR A 182 -21.47 17.02 -10.36
N MET A 183 -21.87 15.92 -9.70
CA MET A 183 -23.27 15.56 -9.46
C MET A 183 -23.94 16.39 -8.36
N LYS A 184 -23.22 17.31 -7.69
CA LYS A 184 -23.85 18.32 -6.82
C LYS A 184 -24.43 19.46 -7.67
N SER A 185 -25.48 19.15 -8.40
CA SER A 185 -26.38 20.13 -9.00
C SER A 185 -27.68 19.45 -9.39
N GLN A 186 -28.56 19.28 -8.40
CA GLN A 186 -30.02 19.49 -8.45
C GLN A 186 -30.60 19.35 -7.04
#